data_AF-A0A292PXK4-F1
#
_entry.id   AF-A0A292PXK4-F1
#
_cell.length_a   1.000
_cell.length_b   1.000
_cell.length_c   1.000
_cell.angle_alpha   90.00
_cell.angle_beta   90.00
_cell.angle_gamma   90.00
#
_symmetry.space_group_name_H-M   'P 1'
#
loop_
_entity.id
_entity.type
_entity.pdbx_description
1 polymer ?
#
loop_
_entity_poly.entity_id
_entity_poly.type
_entity_poly.pdbx_seq_one_letter_code
_entity_poly.pdbx_strand_id
1 'polypeptide(L)'
;MVLINSAPVAYFCSPHKTYLDIAAFLGLYVKLPLTLDLLRCLLLTAVLFLGPLVRRLWLDHGWRELRGDVGKVFTTWIGWRNYVAGPFTEEIVFRASVVPLHLLAGRSPGTIVFLCPLFFGIAHIHHAYEFYINNPNRVVVMIIRSLFQFTYTTLFGWFATFVFLRTGSVWTSIAVHSFCNFMGLPDFGRVEGPKWRSAVYFVLLVAGAFGFYRLLWPLTESQHALARF
;
A
#
# COMPACT_ATOMS: atom_id res chain seq x y z
N MET A 1 -26.42 -22.64 5.52
CA MET A 1 -26.29 -21.96 4.22
C MET A 1 -26.71 -20.51 4.44
N VAL A 2 -25.77 -19.63 4.81
CA VAL A 2 -26.06 -18.21 5.05
C VAL A 2 -26.36 -17.60 3.69
N LEU A 3 -27.62 -17.22 3.46
CA LEU A 3 -28.04 -16.53 2.25
C LEU A 3 -27.15 -15.31 2.06
N ILE A 4 -26.39 -15.30 0.96
CA ILE A 4 -25.64 -14.15 0.46
C ILE A 4 -26.69 -13.12 0.02
N ASN A 5 -27.29 -12.43 0.99
CA ASN A 5 -28.28 -11.41 0.75
C ASN A 5 -27.69 -10.04 1.09
N SER A 6 -26.53 -9.77 0.51
CA SER A 6 -26.00 -8.41 0.49
C SER A 6 -26.61 -7.73 -0.75
N ALA A 7 -27.28 -6.59 -0.55
CA ALA A 7 -27.80 -5.76 -1.63
C ALA A 7 -26.81 -5.54 -2.81
N PRO A 8 -25.48 -5.45 -2.58
CA PRO A 8 -24.48 -5.46 -3.65
C PRO A 8 -24.54 -6.69 -4.57
N VAL A 9 -24.71 -7.89 -4.04
CA VAL A 9 -24.74 -9.13 -4.83
C VAL A 9 -26.00 -9.18 -5.68
N ALA A 10 -27.15 -8.89 -5.08
CA ALA A 10 -28.41 -8.79 -5.82
C ALA A 10 -28.32 -7.76 -6.95
N TYR A 11 -27.71 -6.60 -6.69
CA TYR A 11 -27.52 -5.54 -7.68
C TYR A 11 -26.57 -5.96 -8.81
N PHE A 12 -25.38 -6.49 -8.50
CA PHE A 12 -24.40 -6.88 -9.52
C PHE A 12 -24.79 -8.16 -10.28
N CYS A 13 -25.69 -8.97 -9.75
CA CYS A 13 -26.32 -10.06 -10.48
C CYS A 13 -27.53 -9.62 -11.32
N SER A 14 -28.08 -8.42 -11.09
CA SER A 14 -29.23 -7.89 -11.85
C SER A 14 -28.85 -7.47 -13.29
N PRO A 15 -29.81 -7.42 -14.22
CA PRO A 15 -29.58 -6.91 -15.57
C PRO A 15 -29.44 -5.38 -15.65
N HIS A 16 -29.71 -4.65 -14.55
CA HIS A 16 -29.77 -3.18 -14.54
C HIS A 16 -28.44 -2.49 -14.22
N LYS A 17 -27.39 -3.25 -13.93
CA LYS A 17 -26.04 -2.69 -13.69
C LYS A 17 -25.49 -2.02 -14.94
N THR A 18 -24.85 -0.87 -14.78
CA THR A 18 -24.10 -0.23 -15.86
C THR A 18 -22.62 -0.52 -15.75
N TYR A 19 -21.86 -0.30 -16.83
CA TYR A 19 -20.40 -0.35 -16.79
C TYR A 19 -19.79 0.68 -15.82
N LEU A 20 -20.48 1.81 -15.59
CA LEU A 20 -20.06 2.82 -14.62
C LEU A 20 -20.22 2.31 -13.19
N ASP A 21 -21.29 1.57 -12.89
CA ASP A 21 -21.49 1.00 -11.56
C ASP A 21 -20.43 -0.06 -11.24
N ILE A 22 -20.06 -0.85 -12.26
CA ILE A 22 -18.94 -1.80 -12.16
C ILE A 22 -17.63 -1.03 -11.94
N ALA A 23 -17.31 -0.05 -12.79
CA ALA A 23 -16.08 0.74 -12.64
C ALA A 23 -16.01 1.47 -11.30
N ALA A 24 -17.14 1.94 -10.75
CA ALA A 24 -17.22 2.56 -9.44
C ALA A 24 -17.00 1.56 -8.30
N PHE A 25 -17.48 0.32 -8.44
CA PHE A 25 -17.29 -0.74 -7.44
C PHE A 25 -15.87 -1.32 -7.45
N LEU A 26 -15.25 -1.41 -8.63
CA LEU A 26 -13.83 -1.74 -8.76
C LEU A 26 -12.91 -0.58 -8.32
N GLY A 27 -13.48 0.59 -7.98
CA GLY A 27 -12.76 1.79 -7.56
C GLY A 27 -11.95 2.45 -8.67
N LEU A 28 -12.24 2.13 -9.94
CA LEU A 28 -11.62 2.70 -11.14
C LEU A 28 -12.22 4.07 -11.47
N TYR A 29 -13.49 4.29 -11.15
CA TYR A 29 -14.16 5.55 -11.41
C TYR A 29 -13.67 6.64 -10.46
N VAL A 30 -13.22 7.77 -11.03
CA VAL A 30 -12.76 8.95 -10.30
C VAL A 30 -13.97 9.72 -9.78
N LYS A 31 -14.32 9.52 -8.50
CA LYS A 31 -15.37 10.31 -7.83
C LYS A 31 -14.76 11.59 -7.27
N LEU A 32 -15.30 12.76 -7.62
CA LEU A 32 -14.78 14.04 -7.15
C LEU A 32 -15.34 14.40 -5.75
N PRO A 33 -14.52 14.94 -4.83
CA PRO A 33 -13.10 15.29 -5.01
C PRO A 33 -12.15 14.14 -4.60
N LEU A 34 -11.77 13.28 -5.55
CA LEU A 34 -10.74 12.24 -5.39
C LEU A 34 -9.43 12.78 -4.78
N THR A 35 -9.10 14.03 -5.10
CA THR A 35 -7.90 14.70 -4.61
C THR A 35 -7.85 14.77 -3.08
N LEU A 36 -8.98 14.90 -2.40
CA LEU A 36 -8.98 15.05 -0.94
C LEU A 36 -8.65 13.73 -0.22
N ASP A 37 -9.29 12.63 -0.63
CA ASP A 37 -9.03 11.31 -0.06
C ASP A 37 -7.59 10.86 -0.33
N LEU A 38 -7.11 11.12 -1.56
CA LEU A 38 -5.73 10.86 -1.96
C LEU A 38 -4.75 11.64 -1.08
N LEU A 39 -4.95 12.95 -0.92
CA LEU A 39 -4.06 13.79 -0.11
C LEU A 39 -4.07 13.38 1.37
N ARG A 40 -5.24 13.04 1.94
CA ARG A 40 -5.34 12.59 3.34
C ARG A 40 -4.65 11.25 3.56
N CYS A 41 -4.81 10.30 2.65
CA CYS A 41 -4.15 9.00 2.73
C CYS A 41 -2.63 9.11 2.51
N LEU A 42 -2.19 9.98 1.60
CA LEU A 42 -0.76 10.29 1.45
C LEU A 42 -0.20 10.99 2.69
N LEU A 43 -0.95 11.91 3.31
CA LEU A 43 -0.55 12.54 4.58
C LEU A 43 -0.43 11.49 5.70
N LEU A 44 -1.41 10.60 5.83
CA LEU A 44 -1.36 9.50 6.79
C LEU A 44 -0.11 8.64 6.58
N THR A 45 0.19 8.31 5.33
CA THR A 45 1.37 7.52 4.96
C THR A 45 2.65 8.32 5.24
N ALA A 46 2.70 9.61 4.95
CA ALA A 46 3.83 10.47 5.28
C ALA A 46 4.08 10.56 6.79
N VAL A 47 3.03 10.57 7.62
CA VAL A 47 3.16 10.49 9.09
C VAL A 47 3.81 9.18 9.51
N LEU A 48 3.41 8.04 8.92
CA LEU A 48 4.06 6.74 9.18
C LEU A 48 5.56 6.79 8.84
N PHE A 49 5.92 7.43 7.72
CA PHE A 49 7.29 7.55 7.23
C PHE A 49 8.02 8.81 7.71
N LEU A 50 7.58 9.42 8.82
CA LEU A 50 8.15 10.69 9.31
C LEU A 50 9.66 10.62 9.54
N GLY A 51 10.16 9.53 10.14
CA GLY A 51 11.60 9.31 10.32
C GLY A 51 12.37 9.28 8.99
N PRO A 52 12.05 8.37 8.05
CA PRO A 52 12.66 8.33 6.73
C PRO A 52 12.54 9.65 5.93
N LEU A 53 11.42 10.35 6.03
CA LEU A 53 11.23 11.66 5.38
C LEU A 53 12.19 12.71 5.95
N VAL A 54 12.24 12.86 7.27
CA VAL A 54 13.13 13.83 7.92
C VAL A 54 14.59 13.48 7.66
N ARG A 55 14.95 12.19 7.66
CA ARG A 55 16.30 11.76 7.30
C ARG A 55 16.69 12.25 5.90
N ARG A 56 15.88 11.94 4.89
CA ARG A 56 16.16 12.35 3.49
C ARG A 56 16.16 13.87 3.29
N LEU A 57 15.20 14.58 3.88
CA LEU A 57 15.01 16.01 3.64
C LEU A 57 15.97 16.89 4.45
N TRP A 58 16.34 16.48 5.66
CA TRP A 58 17.06 17.33 6.62
C TRP A 58 18.40 16.77 7.08
N LEU A 59 18.52 15.45 7.29
CA LEU A 59 19.76 14.86 7.83
C LEU A 59 20.80 14.56 6.73
N ASP A 60 20.32 14.16 5.55
CA ASP A 60 21.14 13.77 4.39
C ASP A 60 21.31 14.98 3.43
N HIS A 61 21.49 14.76 2.12
CA HIS A 61 21.77 15.83 1.13
C HIS A 61 20.52 16.62 0.69
N GLY A 62 19.37 16.39 1.33
CA GLY A 62 18.16 17.21 1.21
C GLY A 62 17.54 17.24 -0.18
N TRP A 63 17.02 18.41 -0.57
CA TRP A 63 16.21 18.61 -1.77
C TRP A 63 16.89 18.23 -3.10
N ARG A 64 18.23 18.30 -3.18
CA ARG A 64 18.96 18.01 -4.42
C ARG A 64 18.93 16.51 -4.74
N GLU A 65 19.14 15.67 -3.72
CA GLU A 65 19.10 14.22 -3.86
C GLU A 65 17.67 13.74 -4.14
N LEU A 66 16.69 14.31 -3.42
CA LEU A 66 15.28 14.05 -3.69
C LEU A 66 14.89 14.36 -5.14
N ARG A 67 15.31 15.51 -5.67
CA ARG A 67 15.05 15.87 -7.08
C ARG A 67 15.69 14.88 -8.05
N GLY A 68 16.91 14.41 -7.75
CA GLY A 68 17.58 13.37 -8.54
C GLY A 68 16.81 12.05 -8.53
N ASP A 69 16.36 11.60 -7.36
CA ASP A 69 15.63 10.34 -7.21
C ASP A 69 14.25 10.40 -7.85
N VAL A 70 13.53 11.51 -7.71
CA VAL A 70 12.27 11.74 -8.44
C VAL A 70 12.52 11.78 -9.94
N GLY A 71 13.63 12.38 -10.40
CA GLY A 71 14.03 12.33 -11.80
C GLY A 71 14.19 10.89 -12.30
N LYS A 72 14.90 10.04 -11.55
CA LYS A 72 15.10 8.62 -11.89
C LYS A 72 13.80 7.83 -12.04
N VAL A 73 12.73 8.23 -11.35
CA VAL A 73 11.40 7.61 -11.51
C VAL A 73 10.94 7.64 -12.97
N PHE A 74 11.16 8.76 -13.66
CA PHE A 74 10.65 8.96 -15.02
C PHE A 74 11.71 8.79 -16.11
N THR A 75 13.00 8.90 -15.76
CA THR A 75 14.09 8.79 -16.73
C THR A 75 14.67 7.38 -16.87
N THR A 76 14.39 6.47 -15.93
CA THR A 76 14.92 5.11 -15.97
C THR A 76 13.81 4.08 -16.04
N TRP A 77 14.04 3.00 -16.81
CA TRP A 77 13.10 1.88 -16.91
C TRP A 77 12.82 1.23 -15.54
N ILE A 78 13.88 1.06 -14.73
CA ILE A 78 13.77 0.47 -13.39
C ILE A 78 12.94 1.38 -12.47
N GLY A 79 13.18 2.70 -12.51
CA GLY A 79 12.40 3.67 -11.74
C GLY A 79 10.93 3.65 -12.14
N TRP A 80 10.63 3.72 -13.44
CA TRP A 80 9.25 3.70 -13.93
C TRP A 80 8.53 2.41 -13.54
N ARG A 81 9.22 1.27 -13.69
CA ARG A 81 8.70 -0.04 -13.25
C ARG A 81 8.39 -0.05 -11.75
N ASN A 82 9.33 0.37 -10.90
CA ASN A 82 9.22 0.23 -9.46
C ASN A 82 8.21 1.20 -8.81
N TYR A 83 8.03 2.39 -9.40
CA TYR A 83 7.25 3.46 -8.77
C TYR A 83 5.94 3.78 -9.50
N VAL A 84 5.76 3.32 -10.75
CA VAL A 84 4.54 3.58 -11.53
C VAL A 84 3.90 2.26 -11.96
N ALA A 85 4.59 1.47 -12.80
CA ALA A 85 3.97 0.31 -13.44
C ALA A 85 3.64 -0.81 -12.45
N GLY A 86 4.57 -1.17 -11.56
CA GLY A 86 4.37 -2.18 -10.52
C GLY A 86 3.22 -1.82 -9.58
N PRO A 87 3.24 -0.65 -8.91
CA PRO A 87 2.12 -0.20 -8.10
C PRO A 87 0.79 -0.20 -8.86
N PHE A 88 0.76 0.31 -10.08
CA PHE A 88 -0.46 0.32 -10.89
C PHE A 88 -1.01 -1.10 -11.12
N THR A 89 -0.20 -2.02 -11.64
CA THR A 89 -0.67 -3.37 -11.96
C THR A 89 -1.05 -4.17 -10.72
N GLU A 90 -0.26 -4.06 -9.65
CA GLU A 90 -0.50 -4.76 -8.39
C GLU A 90 -1.79 -4.26 -7.70
N GLU A 91 -2.04 -2.95 -7.66
CA GLU A 91 -3.31 -2.45 -7.09
C GLU A 91 -4.53 -2.86 -7.94
N ILE A 92 -4.42 -2.88 -9.26
CA ILE A 92 -5.51 -3.34 -10.14
C ILE A 92 -5.84 -4.82 -9.88
N VAL A 93 -4.82 -5.68 -9.80
CA VAL A 93 -5.02 -7.11 -9.55
C VAL A 93 -5.54 -7.34 -8.14
N PHE A 94 -4.83 -6.87 -7.12
CA PHE A 94 -5.12 -7.26 -5.74
C PHE A 94 -6.21 -6.43 -5.07
N ARG A 95 -6.49 -5.20 -5.52
CA ARG A 95 -7.55 -4.36 -4.93
C ARG A 95 -8.73 -4.31 -5.88
N ALA A 96 -8.56 -3.81 -7.10
CA ALA A 96 -9.69 -3.66 -8.01
C ALA A 96 -10.30 -5.00 -8.44
N SER A 97 -9.56 -6.12 -8.45
CA SER A 97 -10.12 -7.43 -8.81
C SER A 97 -10.43 -8.32 -7.59
N VAL A 98 -9.43 -8.60 -6.74
CA VAL A 98 -9.60 -9.59 -5.65
C VAL A 98 -10.55 -9.11 -4.54
N VAL A 99 -10.48 -7.85 -4.13
CA VAL A 99 -11.28 -7.34 -3.00
C VAL A 99 -12.79 -7.28 -3.32
N PRO A 100 -13.24 -6.69 -4.46
CA PRO A 100 -14.63 -6.73 -4.88
C PRO A 100 -15.25 -8.12 -4.92
N LEU A 101 -14.52 -9.14 -5.36
CA LEU A 101 -14.99 -10.53 -5.34
C LEU A 101 -15.28 -11.02 -3.92
N HIS A 102 -14.45 -10.64 -2.94
CA HIS A 102 -14.67 -11.02 -1.55
C HIS A 102 -15.83 -10.24 -0.92
N LEU A 103 -16.05 -8.98 -1.32
CA LEU A 103 -17.24 -8.21 -0.94
C LEU A 103 -18.51 -8.87 -1.49
N LEU A 104 -18.51 -9.30 -2.75
CA LEU A 104 -19.61 -10.04 -3.36
C LEU A 104 -19.80 -11.43 -2.75
N ALA A 105 -18.74 -12.06 -2.23
CA ALA A 105 -18.86 -13.29 -1.47
C ALA A 105 -19.47 -13.08 -0.06
N GLY A 106 -19.84 -11.85 0.31
CA GLY A 106 -20.46 -11.51 1.59
C GLY A 106 -19.50 -11.55 2.78
N ARG A 107 -18.17 -11.47 2.55
CA ARG A 107 -17.19 -11.44 3.65
C ARG A 107 -17.19 -10.09 4.34
N SER A 108 -16.97 -10.09 5.66
CA SER A 108 -16.87 -8.84 6.42
C SER A 108 -15.65 -8.01 5.98
N PRO A 109 -15.71 -6.66 6.05
CA PRO A 109 -14.58 -5.80 5.67
C PRO A 109 -13.31 -6.09 6.47
N GLY A 110 -13.43 -6.38 7.76
CA GLY A 110 -12.29 -6.80 8.59
C GLY A 110 -11.66 -8.09 8.08
N THR A 111 -12.46 -9.11 7.75
CA THR A 111 -11.95 -10.36 7.15
C THR A 111 -11.24 -10.09 5.83
N ILE A 112 -11.78 -9.21 4.97
CA ILE A 112 -11.18 -8.86 3.68
C ILE A 112 -9.82 -8.19 3.87
N VAL A 113 -9.72 -7.23 4.80
CA VAL A 113 -8.45 -6.55 5.13
C VAL A 113 -7.36 -7.54 5.52
N PHE A 114 -7.66 -8.55 6.34
CA PHE A 114 -6.64 -9.49 6.80
C PHE A 114 -6.38 -10.65 5.82
N LEU A 115 -7.37 -11.05 5.02
CA LEU A 115 -7.29 -12.22 4.15
C LEU A 115 -6.74 -11.91 2.74
N CYS A 116 -7.31 -10.92 2.04
CA CYS A 116 -6.94 -10.68 0.63
C CYS A 116 -5.45 -10.38 0.43
N PRO A 117 -4.78 -9.64 1.34
CA PRO A 117 -3.34 -9.40 1.26
C PRO A 117 -2.45 -10.63 1.34
N LEU A 118 -2.94 -11.78 1.81
CA LEU A 118 -2.17 -13.03 1.75
C LEU A 118 -1.90 -13.46 0.30
N PHE A 119 -2.82 -13.22 -0.64
CA PHE A 119 -2.56 -13.48 -2.06
C PHE A 119 -1.43 -12.61 -2.60
N PHE A 120 -1.39 -11.34 -2.19
CA PHE A 120 -0.31 -10.41 -2.53
C PHE A 120 1.03 -10.86 -1.94
N GLY A 121 1.04 -11.28 -0.67
CA GLY A 121 2.23 -11.84 -0.03
C GLY A 121 2.75 -13.09 -0.72
N ILE A 122 1.87 -14.06 -1.02
CA ILE A 122 2.22 -15.31 -1.71
C ILE A 122 2.79 -15.03 -3.11
N ALA A 123 2.22 -14.07 -3.84
CA ALA A 123 2.70 -13.72 -5.17
C ALA A 123 4.19 -13.34 -5.18
N HIS A 124 4.74 -12.82 -4.08
CA HIS A 124 6.15 -12.44 -3.95
C HIS A 124 7.10 -13.59 -3.59
N ILE A 125 6.58 -14.80 -3.32
CA ILE A 125 7.41 -15.99 -3.06
C ILE A 125 8.27 -16.36 -4.28
N HIS A 126 7.89 -15.92 -5.49
CA HIS A 126 8.71 -16.12 -6.69
C HIS A 126 10.13 -15.52 -6.56
N HIS A 127 10.34 -14.48 -5.75
CA HIS A 127 11.67 -13.94 -5.46
C HIS A 127 12.55 -14.91 -4.68
N ALA A 128 11.97 -15.83 -3.91
CA ALA A 128 12.72 -16.89 -3.25
C ALA A 128 13.30 -17.86 -4.29
N TYR A 129 12.49 -18.23 -5.29
CA TYR A 129 12.93 -19.07 -6.41
C TYR A 129 14.01 -18.38 -7.24
N GLU A 130 13.83 -17.10 -7.58
CA GLU A 130 14.84 -16.30 -8.29
C GLU A 130 16.15 -16.22 -7.49
N PHE A 131 16.07 -16.00 -6.18
CA PHE A 131 17.24 -15.98 -5.32
C PHE A 131 17.95 -17.34 -5.27
N TYR A 132 17.19 -18.43 -5.19
CA TYR A 132 17.71 -19.80 -5.13
C TYR A 132 18.54 -20.16 -6.37
N ILE A 133 18.02 -19.88 -7.57
CA ILE A 133 18.73 -20.17 -8.83
C ILE A 133 20.09 -19.46 -8.87
N ASN A 134 20.13 -18.22 -8.38
CA ASN A 134 21.36 -17.42 -8.37
C ASN A 134 22.29 -17.72 -7.18
N ASN A 135 21.77 -18.35 -6.11
CA ASN A 135 22.49 -18.59 -4.86
C ASN A 135 22.12 -19.94 -4.23
N PRO A 136 22.35 -21.08 -4.90
CA PRO A 136 21.83 -22.39 -4.47
C PRO A 136 22.31 -22.79 -3.07
N ASN A 137 23.51 -22.36 -2.68
CA ASN A 137 24.12 -22.68 -1.38
C ASN A 137 23.64 -21.78 -0.21
N ARG A 138 22.73 -20.82 -0.45
CA ARG A 138 22.29 -19.84 0.56
C ARG A 138 20.82 -19.99 0.95
N VAL A 139 20.36 -21.22 1.13
CA VAL A 139 18.94 -21.56 1.44
C VAL A 139 18.43 -20.86 2.70
N VAL A 140 19.24 -20.77 3.77
CA VAL A 140 18.83 -20.07 5.01
C VAL A 140 18.55 -18.59 4.73
N VAL A 141 19.41 -17.93 3.95
CA VAL A 141 19.22 -16.52 3.55
C VAL A 141 17.99 -16.36 2.67
N MET A 142 17.76 -17.29 1.75
CA MET A 142 16.55 -17.33 0.92
C MET A 142 15.29 -17.36 1.78
N ILE A 143 15.23 -18.27 2.76
CA ILE A 143 14.08 -18.43 3.66
C ILE A 143 13.85 -17.15 4.46
N ILE A 144 14.89 -16.60 5.09
CA ILE A 144 14.79 -15.37 5.89
C ILE A 144 14.29 -14.21 5.01
N ARG A 145 14.87 -14.02 3.82
CA ARG A 145 14.45 -12.97 2.88
C ARG A 145 13.00 -13.15 2.44
N SER A 146 12.59 -14.38 2.14
CA SER A 146 11.23 -14.68 1.69
C SER A 146 10.20 -14.48 2.80
N LEU A 147 10.49 -14.91 4.03
CA LEU A 147 9.62 -14.67 5.19
C LEU A 147 9.49 -13.19 5.51
N PHE A 148 10.61 -12.45 5.45
CA PHE A 148 10.60 -11.01 5.64
C PHE A 148 9.79 -10.30 4.55
N GLN A 149 10.03 -10.65 3.28
CA GLN A 149 9.28 -10.11 2.14
C GLN A 149 7.79 -10.40 2.29
N PHE A 150 7.41 -11.66 2.57
CA PHE A 150 6.02 -12.07 2.74
C PHE A 150 5.33 -11.30 3.88
N THR A 151 6.00 -11.17 5.02
CA THR A 151 5.46 -10.44 6.18
C THR A 151 5.26 -8.96 5.81
N TYR A 152 6.28 -8.34 5.23
CA TYR A 152 6.24 -6.92 4.89
C TYR A 152 5.17 -6.61 3.83
N THR A 153 5.10 -7.39 2.75
CA THR A 153 4.10 -7.20 1.70
C THR A 153 2.70 -7.49 2.21
N THR A 154 2.51 -8.46 3.10
CA THR A 154 1.22 -8.72 3.74
C THR A 154 0.77 -7.54 4.60
N LEU A 155 1.65 -6.98 5.45
CA LEU A 155 1.36 -5.81 6.28
C LEU A 155 1.00 -4.59 5.42
N PHE A 156 1.78 -4.34 4.36
CA PHE A 156 1.47 -3.28 3.40
C PHE A 156 0.11 -3.53 2.74
N GLY A 157 -0.16 -4.76 2.33
CA GLY A 157 -1.43 -5.12 1.71
C GLY A 157 -2.61 -4.93 2.67
N TRP A 158 -2.48 -5.21 3.97
CA TRP A 158 -3.52 -4.90 4.97
C TRP A 158 -3.86 -3.42 4.95
N PHE A 159 -2.84 -2.55 4.99
CA PHE A 159 -3.04 -1.11 4.94
C PHE A 159 -3.69 -0.66 3.62
N ALA A 160 -3.19 -1.13 2.48
CA ALA A 160 -3.71 -0.75 1.17
C ALA A 160 -5.14 -1.26 0.93
N THR A 161 -5.48 -2.48 1.37
CA THR A 161 -6.86 -2.99 1.32
C THR A 161 -7.77 -2.18 2.25
N PHE A 162 -7.30 -1.80 3.43
CA PHE A 162 -8.03 -0.90 4.32
C PHE A 162 -8.31 0.46 3.64
N VAL A 163 -7.28 1.10 3.07
CA VAL A 163 -7.41 2.36 2.32
C VAL A 163 -8.40 2.21 1.15
N PHE A 164 -8.30 1.13 0.36
CA PHE A 164 -9.22 0.87 -0.75
C PHE A 164 -10.67 0.75 -0.27
N LEU A 165 -10.94 -0.01 0.81
CA LEU A 165 -12.30 -0.16 1.35
C LEU A 165 -12.84 1.13 1.95
N ARG A 166 -11.98 1.93 2.58
CA ARG A 166 -12.33 3.20 3.22
C ARG A 166 -12.56 4.34 2.23
N THR A 167 -11.89 4.33 1.08
CA THR A 167 -11.97 5.41 0.06
C THR A 167 -12.73 5.03 -1.21
N GLY A 168 -12.87 3.73 -1.48
CA GLY A 168 -13.41 3.23 -2.74
C GLY A 168 -12.63 3.63 -3.98
N SER A 169 -11.32 3.87 -3.83
CA SER A 169 -10.47 4.38 -4.91
C SER A 169 -9.20 3.54 -5.04
N VAL A 170 -9.04 2.88 -6.19
CA VAL A 170 -7.77 2.19 -6.51
C VAL A 170 -6.65 3.20 -6.73
N TRP A 171 -6.98 4.39 -7.26
CA TRP A 171 -6.01 5.49 -7.48
C TRP A 171 -5.37 5.96 -6.18
N THR A 172 -6.14 6.04 -5.09
CA THR A 172 -5.60 6.37 -3.77
C THR A 172 -4.64 5.30 -3.27
N SER A 173 -4.98 4.02 -3.48
CA SER A 173 -4.13 2.89 -3.11
C SER A 173 -2.84 2.86 -3.95
N ILE A 174 -2.91 3.17 -5.25
CA ILE A 174 -1.76 3.27 -6.16
C ILE A 174 -0.81 4.38 -5.69
N ALA A 175 -1.33 5.56 -5.37
CA ALA A 175 -0.51 6.68 -4.91
C ALA A 175 0.19 6.35 -3.58
N VAL A 176 -0.53 5.75 -2.63
CA VAL A 176 0.04 5.28 -1.35
C VAL A 176 1.10 4.21 -1.59
N HIS A 177 0.86 3.25 -2.49
CA HIS A 177 1.84 2.22 -2.85
C HIS A 177 3.11 2.83 -3.46
N SER A 178 2.98 3.67 -4.48
CA SER A 178 4.10 4.36 -5.10
C SER A 178 4.92 5.15 -4.08
N PHE A 179 4.26 5.82 -3.12
CA PHE A 179 4.94 6.52 -2.04
C PHE A 179 5.68 5.57 -1.09
N CYS A 180 5.07 4.46 -0.67
CA CYS A 180 5.74 3.43 0.14
C CYS A 180 6.96 2.85 -0.58
N ASN A 181 6.87 2.56 -1.87
CA ASN A 181 7.99 2.07 -2.66
C ASN A 181 9.12 3.11 -2.72
N PHE A 182 8.76 4.39 -2.91
CA PHE A 182 9.73 5.49 -2.94
C PHE A 182 10.47 5.67 -1.61
N MET A 183 9.75 5.59 -0.49
CA MET A 183 10.33 5.70 0.84
C MET A 183 11.17 4.48 1.23
N GLY A 184 10.70 3.28 0.87
CA GLY A 184 11.31 2.02 1.26
C GLY A 184 11.16 1.74 2.76
N LEU A 185 11.77 0.65 3.21
CA LEU A 185 11.78 0.28 4.63
C LEU A 185 12.63 1.25 5.46
N PRO A 186 12.26 1.50 6.74
CA PRO A 186 13.13 2.23 7.65
C PRO A 186 14.45 1.48 7.83
N ASP A 187 15.55 2.23 7.81
CA ASP A 187 16.89 1.73 8.06
C ASP A 187 17.15 1.74 9.56
N PHE A 188 17.29 0.55 10.15
CA PHE A 188 17.57 0.38 11.58
C PHE A 188 19.06 0.52 11.92
N GLY A 189 19.90 0.85 10.95
CA GLY A 189 21.29 1.21 11.13
C GLY A 189 21.48 2.59 11.77
N ARG A 190 22.73 2.89 12.11
CA ARG A 190 23.10 4.20 12.65
C ARG A 190 23.11 5.23 11.52
N VAL A 191 22.32 6.30 11.68
CA VAL A 191 22.39 7.47 10.80
C VAL A 191 23.78 8.11 10.90
N GLU A 192 24.40 8.39 9.75
CA GLU A 192 25.73 8.98 9.69
C GLU A 192 25.80 10.35 10.39
N GLY A 193 26.94 10.59 11.06
CA GLY A 193 27.21 11.83 11.78
C GLY A 193 26.96 11.75 13.30
N PRO A 194 26.63 12.90 13.93
CA PRO A 194 26.47 13.00 15.38
C PRO A 194 25.37 12.07 15.91
N LYS A 195 25.57 11.50 17.12
CA LYS A 195 24.62 10.56 17.75
C LYS A 195 23.19 11.10 17.87
N TRP A 196 23.02 12.43 18.01
CA TRP A 196 21.70 13.05 18.10
C TRP A 196 20.86 12.84 16.83
N ARG A 197 21.48 12.71 15.65
CA ARG A 197 20.77 12.46 14.39
C ARG A 197 20.06 11.11 14.41
N SER A 198 20.76 10.07 14.87
CA SER A 198 20.17 8.74 15.04
C SER A 198 19.08 8.77 16.11
N ALA A 199 19.30 9.48 17.23
CA ALA A 199 18.29 9.62 18.27
C ALA A 199 17.00 10.29 17.74
N VAL A 200 17.12 11.40 17.00
CA VAL A 200 15.98 12.07 16.35
C VAL A 200 15.28 11.13 15.38
N TYR A 201 16.03 10.42 14.53
CA TYR A 201 15.45 9.46 13.58
C TYR A 201 14.60 8.38 14.26
N PHE A 202 15.13 7.73 15.30
CA PHE A 202 14.39 6.68 16.02
C PHE A 202 13.18 7.23 16.79
N VAL A 203 13.29 8.43 17.38
CA VAL A 203 12.14 9.11 17.99
C VAL A 203 11.05 9.37 16.96
N LEU A 204 11.41 9.82 15.76
CA LEU A 204 10.45 10.08 14.68
C LEU A 204 9.83 8.81 14.10
N LEU A 205 10.53 7.67 14.13
CA LEU A 205 9.93 6.37 13.78
C LEU A 205 8.79 6.01 14.75
N VAL A 206 9.04 6.14 16.06
CA VAL A 206 8.03 5.84 17.09
C VAL A 206 6.89 6.85 17.04
N ALA A 207 7.21 8.14 16.95
CA ALA A 207 6.21 9.20 16.84
C ALA A 207 5.36 9.05 15.57
N GLY A 208 5.98 8.70 14.44
CA GLY A 208 5.30 8.44 13.18
C GLY A 208 4.34 7.24 13.25
N ALA A 209 4.77 6.13 13.85
CA ALA A 209 3.92 4.96 14.08
C ALA A 209 2.73 5.27 15.01
N PHE A 210 2.97 6.00 16.10
CA PHE A 210 1.91 6.45 17.00
C PHE A 210 0.93 7.41 16.30
N GLY A 211 1.45 8.38 15.56
CA GLY A 211 0.66 9.32 14.76
C GLY A 211 -0.21 8.60 13.73
N PHE A 212 0.37 7.64 13.00
CA PHE A 212 -0.35 6.79 12.06
C PHE A 212 -1.51 6.05 12.74
N TYR A 213 -1.26 5.40 13.89
CA TYR A 213 -2.31 4.71 14.65
C TYR A 213 -3.47 5.65 15.03
N ARG A 214 -3.15 6.85 15.52
CA ARG A 214 -4.16 7.85 15.94
C ARG A 214 -4.94 8.44 14.76
N LEU A 215 -4.29 8.59 13.61
CA LEU A 215 -4.84 9.24 12.42
C LEU A 215 -5.42 8.27 11.38
N LEU A 216 -5.26 6.95 11.58
CA LEU A 216 -5.68 5.92 10.63
C LEU A 216 -7.16 6.06 10.24
N TRP A 217 -8.05 6.23 11.23
CA TRP A 217 -9.48 6.35 10.98
C TRP A 217 -9.89 7.72 10.43
N PRO A 218 -9.48 8.86 11.04
CA PRO A 218 -9.87 10.18 10.54
C PRO A 218 -9.37 10.48 9.12
N LEU A 219 -8.12 10.13 8.79
CA LEU A 219 -7.54 10.45 7.48
C LEU A 219 -7.97 9.50 6.36
N THR A 220 -8.64 8.40 6.68
CA THR A 220 -9.23 7.49 5.69
C THR A 220 -10.75 7.65 5.59
N GLU A 221 -11.36 8.59 6.31
CA GLU A 221 -12.79 8.82 6.21
C GLU A 221 -13.17 9.45 4.86
N SER A 222 -14.04 8.75 4.13
CA SER A 222 -14.55 9.17 2.83
C SER A 222 -16.02 8.83 2.67
N GLN A 223 -16.73 9.66 1.92
CA GLN A 223 -18.11 9.43 1.48
C GLN A 223 -18.21 8.32 0.42
N HIS A 224 -17.07 7.92 -0.17
CA HIS A 224 -16.98 6.94 -1.24
C HIS A 224 -16.59 5.54 -0.75
N ALA A 225 -16.50 5.33 0.57
CA ALA A 225 -16.19 4.05 1.18
C ALA A 225 -17.03 2.91 0.59
N LEU A 226 -16.37 1.81 0.21
CA LEU A 226 -17.03 0.60 -0.31
C LEU A 226 -17.64 -0.23 0.81
N ALA A 227 -17.16 -0.08 2.05
CA ALA A 227 -17.68 -0.81 3.18
C ALA A 227 -17.55 -0.05 4.50
N ARG A 228 -18.44 -0.38 5.44
CA ARG A 228 -18.36 0.03 6.84
C ARG A 228 -17.82 -1.12 7.66
N PHE A 229 -16.88 -0.80 8.55
CA PHE A 229 -16.19 -1.76 9.40
C PHE A 229 -16.95 -2.01 10.70
#